data_AF-A0A098GGM5-F1
#
_entry.id   AF-A0A098GGM5-F1
#
_cell.length_a   1.000
_cell.length_b   1.000
_cell.length_c   1.000
_cell.angle_alpha   90.00
_cell.angle_beta   90.00
_cell.angle_gamma   90.00
#
_symmetry.space_group_name_H-M   'P 1'
#
loop_
_entity.id
_entity.type
_entity.pdbx_description
1 polymer ?
#
loop_
_entity_poly.entity_id
_entity_poly.type
_entity_poly.pdbx_seq_one_letter_code
_entity_poly.pdbx_strand_id
1 'polypeptide(L)'
;MTTLAKIQSTLQKNYKKYSENNDLSFLENNITLFEQIDRTQLSKDLSRAPDYTLSDYARTLFIVADSFISYAYKKRKDLDQDSVLNYMQQANDCYRLISHHIRKIPPHHLTAQLGDDFTRSEFYKHKIKFQIAQIKLFYLKQQTSSREATLHSLQSLKKIFEAFKFQLQEQYRYPQYRALFQADALVDAVNFDLEEIERLSGEVSRLSKKKGARKSSTKETGSSEKSSFPKKRRRVLEQSEVKQPLDLDEKSLPRSLSSGDRSIQLPSESFSLDLDQQIQTTPSVRQVSQREREAAQSITTLFQTLDKRFGEETQQEREISSGRSVHNFPDVEAISSLEVDSLQAPSIAPLDTPLPIFTAPMSIVEQTQSPSAGGNLYSIFSEPTPSRIPDAAITKPPMASSIASPISSFTFWTTPLNPARDSKECMRILSIWESAYFSILDFNRDEEIAAKDKKSLTLEKLGQIMLIAAKKLLENSEEFRAKNINPAIRLAVQLLIKSAEIYQDRLVKPNELPLNFTWENKFHLAIERLSVRYKDLLTPFIDGAYIESEDSLYLLMHQFRSHGSLINIHGCSIEETVNLLFDALSKNLPADDYVKVKKECIFAFEQAARRISAESRDTEQVVYRMSN
;
A
#
# COMPACT_ATOMS: atom_id res chain seq x y z
N MET A 1 -34.74 17.74 18.32
CA MET A 1 -33.61 16.85 18.00
C MET A 1 -34.09 15.76 17.06
N THR A 2 -33.40 15.54 15.95
CA THR A 2 -33.71 14.51 14.94
C THR A 2 -33.53 13.09 15.50
N THR A 3 -34.03 12.09 14.79
CA THR A 3 -33.89 10.68 15.20
C THR A 3 -32.43 10.21 15.17
N LEU A 4 -31.66 10.61 14.16
CA LEU A 4 -30.25 10.21 14.03
C LEU A 4 -29.36 10.83 15.13
N ALA A 5 -29.61 12.10 15.49
CA ALA A 5 -28.90 12.77 16.58
C ALA A 5 -29.07 12.05 17.93
N LYS A 6 -30.23 11.42 18.17
CA LYS A 6 -30.51 10.70 19.42
C LYS A 6 -29.68 9.42 19.58
N ILE A 7 -29.36 8.74 18.47
CA ILE A 7 -28.61 7.47 18.51
C ILE A 7 -27.11 7.64 18.26
N GLN A 8 -26.67 8.80 17.78
CA GLN A 8 -25.28 9.07 17.38
C GLN A 8 -24.24 8.68 18.44
N SER A 9 -24.41 9.14 19.69
CA SER A 9 -23.44 8.87 20.76
C SER A 9 -23.37 7.38 21.11
N THR A 10 -24.52 6.69 21.09
CA THR A 10 -24.60 5.24 21.30
C THR A 10 -23.92 4.48 20.18
N LEU A 11 -24.16 4.85 18.91
CA LEU A 11 -23.51 4.24 17.75
C LEU A 11 -21.99 4.35 17.81
N GLN A 12 -21.48 5.55 18.13
CA GLN A 12 -20.05 5.81 18.30
C GLN A 12 -19.46 4.98 19.44
N LYS A 13 -20.13 4.95 20.60
CA LYS A 13 -19.67 4.19 21.78
C LYS A 13 -19.61 2.69 21.48
N ASN A 14 -20.64 2.15 20.84
CA ASN A 14 -20.68 0.74 20.46
C ASN A 14 -19.62 0.41 19.41
N TYR A 15 -19.45 1.25 18.39
CA TYR A 15 -18.43 1.04 17.36
C TYR A 15 -17.01 1.08 17.96
N LYS A 16 -16.74 2.02 18.87
CA LYS A 16 -15.47 2.05 19.62
C LYS A 16 -15.24 0.77 20.43
N LYS A 17 -16.26 0.31 21.18
CA LYS A 17 -16.18 -0.95 21.93
C LYS A 17 -16.00 -2.17 21.04
N TYR A 18 -16.60 -2.18 19.86
CA TYR A 18 -16.37 -3.20 18.85
C TYR A 18 -14.91 -3.18 18.38
N SER A 19 -14.36 -2.02 18.06
CA SER A 19 -12.96 -1.90 17.64
C SER A 19 -11.96 -2.32 18.73
N GLU A 20 -12.33 -2.18 20.00
CA GLU A 20 -11.51 -2.60 21.15
C GLU A 20 -11.61 -4.11 21.43
N ASN A 21 -12.82 -4.66 21.42
CA ASN A 21 -13.08 -6.03 21.92
C ASN A 21 -13.39 -7.04 20.81
N ASN A 22 -13.62 -6.58 19.58
CA ASN A 22 -14.09 -7.35 18.43
C ASN A 22 -15.37 -8.17 18.72
N ASP A 23 -16.18 -7.71 19.67
CA ASP A 23 -17.47 -8.32 20.03
C ASP A 23 -18.56 -7.87 19.06
N LEU A 24 -19.07 -8.82 18.26
CA LEU A 24 -20.06 -8.60 17.22
C LEU A 24 -21.40 -8.07 17.75
N SER A 25 -21.71 -8.29 19.03
CA SER A 25 -22.96 -7.81 19.64
C SER A 25 -23.08 -6.28 19.59
N PHE A 26 -21.96 -5.55 19.64
CA PHE A 26 -21.95 -4.09 19.50
C PHE A 26 -22.32 -3.64 18.08
N LEU A 27 -21.91 -4.38 17.05
CA LEU A 27 -22.32 -4.11 15.68
C LEU A 27 -23.81 -4.42 15.45
N GLU A 28 -24.29 -5.56 15.98
CA GLU A 28 -25.71 -5.93 15.92
C GLU A 28 -26.59 -4.88 16.58
N ASN A 29 -26.16 -4.36 17.74
CA ASN A 29 -26.85 -3.27 18.42
C ASN A 29 -26.88 -1.99 17.57
N ASN A 30 -25.78 -1.65 16.88
CA ASN A 30 -25.76 -0.49 15.99
C ASN A 30 -26.72 -0.63 14.81
N ILE A 31 -26.72 -1.80 14.18
CA ILE A 31 -27.62 -2.14 13.07
C ILE A 31 -29.08 -2.04 13.54
N THR A 32 -29.40 -2.67 14.67
CA THR A 32 -30.76 -2.68 15.23
C THR A 32 -31.25 -1.27 15.57
N LEU A 33 -30.40 -0.44 16.17
CA LEU A 33 -30.73 0.96 16.48
C LEU A 33 -31.01 1.78 15.22
N PHE A 34 -30.25 1.55 14.14
CA PHE A 34 -30.45 2.25 12.88
C PHE A 34 -31.70 1.76 12.14
N GLU A 35 -31.98 0.47 12.13
CA GLU A 35 -33.17 -0.12 11.50
C GLU A 35 -34.48 0.34 12.13
N GLN A 36 -34.46 0.77 13.40
CA GLN A 36 -35.61 1.38 14.07
C GLN A 36 -35.94 2.79 13.57
N ILE A 37 -35.06 3.44 12.80
CA ILE A 37 -35.32 4.77 12.25
C ILE A 37 -36.17 4.66 10.99
N ASP A 38 -37.29 5.38 10.96
CA ASP A 38 -38.10 5.53 9.74
C ASP A 38 -37.29 6.21 8.62
N ARG A 39 -37.13 5.51 7.49
CA ARG A 39 -36.32 5.97 6.34
C ARG A 39 -36.85 7.27 5.74
N THR A 40 -38.17 7.46 5.73
CA THR A 40 -38.80 8.68 5.21
C THR A 40 -38.45 9.87 6.09
N GLN A 41 -38.51 9.69 7.41
CA GLN A 41 -38.13 10.71 8.37
C GLN A 41 -36.62 11.01 8.32
N LEU A 42 -35.77 9.99 8.18
CA LEU A 42 -34.32 10.17 8.03
C LEU A 42 -33.98 11.04 6.81
N SER A 43 -34.60 10.78 5.66
CA SER A 43 -34.38 11.60 4.46
C SER A 43 -34.88 13.04 4.63
N LYS A 44 -36.02 13.24 5.30
CA LYS A 44 -36.52 14.58 5.65
C LYS A 44 -35.55 15.31 6.57
N ASP A 45 -35.03 14.64 7.60
CA ASP A 45 -34.08 15.19 8.56
C ASP A 45 -32.79 15.60 7.87
N LEU A 46 -32.23 14.74 6.99
CA LEU A 46 -31.04 15.07 6.17
C LEU A 46 -31.29 16.24 5.22
N SER A 47 -32.49 16.35 4.63
CA SER A 47 -32.81 17.45 3.70
C SER A 47 -32.98 18.81 4.36
N ARG A 48 -33.32 18.84 5.66
CA ARG A 48 -33.56 20.06 6.44
C ARG A 48 -32.38 20.44 7.33
N ALA A 49 -31.37 19.57 7.45
CA ALA A 49 -30.22 19.79 8.30
C ALA A 49 -29.38 20.97 7.78
N PRO A 50 -28.97 21.92 8.64
CA PRO A 50 -27.96 22.89 8.27
C PRO A 50 -26.60 22.20 8.07
N ASP A 51 -25.70 22.83 7.33
CA ASP A 51 -24.42 22.24 6.87
C ASP A 51 -23.60 21.57 7.98
N TYR A 52 -23.47 22.22 9.14
CA TYR A 52 -22.73 21.68 10.28
C TYR A 52 -23.38 20.41 10.84
N THR A 53 -24.72 20.36 10.89
CA THR A 53 -25.47 19.20 11.36
C THR A 53 -25.46 18.08 10.32
N LEU A 54 -25.46 18.44 9.03
CA LEU A 54 -25.38 17.47 7.95
C LEU A 54 -24.06 16.70 7.98
N SER A 55 -22.95 17.34 8.31
CA SER A 55 -21.67 16.63 8.45
C SER A 55 -21.66 15.67 9.64
N ASP A 56 -22.24 16.04 10.80
CA ASP A 56 -22.40 15.11 11.92
C ASP A 56 -23.29 13.91 11.55
N TYR A 57 -24.33 14.12 10.74
CA TYR A 57 -25.15 13.05 10.20
C TYR A 57 -24.40 12.18 9.20
N ALA A 58 -23.57 12.77 8.32
CA ALA A 58 -22.72 12.03 7.41
C ALA A 58 -21.77 11.10 8.17
N ARG A 59 -21.09 11.61 9.20
CA ARG A 59 -20.23 10.82 10.10
C ARG A 59 -20.97 9.68 10.77
N THR A 60 -22.19 9.92 11.24
CA THR A 60 -23.02 8.88 11.85
C THR A 60 -23.40 7.80 10.83
N LEU A 61 -23.75 8.19 9.61
CA LEU A 61 -24.07 7.25 8.53
C LEU A 61 -22.84 6.47 8.05
N PHE A 62 -21.63 7.03 8.09
CA PHE A 62 -20.39 6.29 7.86
C PHE A 62 -20.23 5.16 8.89
N ILE A 63 -20.39 5.45 10.19
CA ILE A 63 -20.30 4.43 11.26
C ILE A 63 -21.33 3.31 11.06
N VAL A 64 -22.55 3.66 10.65
CA VAL A 64 -23.60 2.67 10.36
C VAL A 64 -23.21 1.79 9.17
N ALA A 65 -22.72 2.40 8.08
CA ALA A 65 -22.26 1.65 6.91
C ALA A 65 -21.09 0.70 7.26
N ASP A 66 -20.13 1.18 8.04
CA ASP A 66 -18.98 0.38 8.47
C ASP A 66 -19.40 -0.75 9.42
N SER A 67 -20.44 -0.52 10.24
CA SER A 67 -21.05 -1.56 11.08
C SER A 67 -21.68 -2.66 10.22
N PHE A 68 -22.44 -2.31 9.19
CA PHE A 68 -23.02 -3.27 8.24
C PHE A 68 -21.94 -4.08 7.50
N ILE A 69 -20.92 -3.41 6.96
CA ILE A 69 -19.83 -4.07 6.24
C ILE A 69 -19.07 -5.02 7.18
N SER A 70 -18.66 -4.54 8.35
CA SER A 70 -17.91 -5.34 9.31
C SER A 70 -18.71 -6.56 9.78
N TYR A 71 -20.01 -6.38 10.04
CA TYR A 71 -20.89 -7.48 10.42
C TYR A 71 -21.01 -8.51 9.30
N ALA A 72 -21.29 -8.06 8.07
CA ALA A 72 -21.40 -8.90 6.88
C ALA A 72 -20.12 -9.74 6.66
N TYR A 73 -18.94 -9.12 6.74
CA TYR A 73 -17.68 -9.83 6.57
C TYR A 73 -17.39 -10.84 7.69
N LYS A 74 -17.74 -10.54 8.95
CA LYS A 74 -17.52 -11.46 10.08
C LYS A 74 -18.49 -12.64 10.09
N LYS A 75 -19.74 -12.42 9.66
CA LYS A 75 -20.82 -13.42 9.63
C LYS A 75 -20.99 -14.14 8.29
N ARG A 76 -20.18 -13.85 7.26
CA ARG A 76 -20.32 -14.47 5.92
C ARG A 76 -20.18 -15.99 5.83
N LYS A 77 -19.77 -16.66 6.90
CA LYS A 77 -19.73 -18.12 6.99
C LYS A 77 -20.99 -18.70 7.65
N ASP A 78 -21.66 -17.90 8.45
CA ASP A 78 -22.80 -18.28 9.28
C ASP A 78 -24.13 -17.90 8.62
N LEU A 79 -24.10 -16.91 7.72
CA LEU A 79 -25.25 -16.40 6.98
C LEU A 79 -25.26 -16.95 5.55
N ASP A 80 -26.44 -16.93 4.93
CA ASP A 80 -26.58 -17.17 3.50
C ASP A 80 -26.06 -15.97 2.68
N GLN A 81 -25.83 -16.22 1.38
CA GLN A 81 -25.30 -15.21 0.47
C GLN A 81 -26.20 -13.98 0.39
N ASP A 82 -27.52 -14.16 0.35
CA ASP A 82 -28.46 -13.06 0.14
C ASP A 82 -28.55 -12.15 1.37
N SER A 83 -28.51 -12.73 2.57
CA SER A 83 -28.41 -11.98 3.83
C SER A 83 -27.15 -11.12 3.90
N VAL A 84 -25.99 -11.69 3.54
CA VAL A 84 -24.73 -10.92 3.51
C VAL A 84 -24.78 -9.81 2.48
N LEU A 85 -25.30 -10.09 1.28
CA LEU A 85 -25.43 -9.09 0.22
C LEU A 85 -26.43 -7.99 0.59
N ASN A 86 -27.48 -8.30 1.34
CA ASN A 86 -28.43 -7.32 1.86
C ASN A 86 -27.74 -6.33 2.80
N TYR A 87 -26.92 -6.78 3.75
CA TYR A 87 -26.15 -5.88 4.61
C TYR A 87 -25.20 -4.97 3.82
N MET A 88 -24.53 -5.51 2.80
CA MET A 88 -23.69 -4.69 1.91
C MET A 88 -24.50 -3.65 1.13
N GLN A 89 -25.71 -3.98 0.71
CA GLN A 89 -26.59 -3.04 0.03
C GLN A 89 -27.08 -1.94 0.99
N GLN A 90 -27.37 -2.27 2.24
CA GLN A 90 -27.74 -1.28 3.25
C GLN A 90 -26.61 -0.29 3.56
N ALA A 91 -25.36 -0.78 3.65
CA ALA A 91 -24.19 0.10 3.74
C ALA A 91 -24.06 1.03 2.52
N ASN A 92 -24.31 0.53 1.31
CA ASN A 92 -24.28 1.33 0.08
C ASN A 92 -25.38 2.41 0.10
N ASP A 93 -26.57 2.09 0.61
CA ASP A 93 -27.66 3.03 0.76
C ASP A 93 -27.29 4.18 1.70
N CYS A 94 -26.55 3.92 2.78
CA CYS A 94 -25.99 4.98 3.66
C CYS A 94 -25.08 5.94 2.87
N TYR A 95 -24.12 5.43 2.09
CA TYR A 95 -23.24 6.30 1.28
C TYR A 95 -24.00 7.06 0.19
N ARG A 96 -25.05 6.45 -0.38
CA ARG A 96 -25.96 7.12 -1.33
C ARG A 96 -26.73 8.26 -0.67
N LEU A 97 -27.21 8.09 0.57
CA LEU A 97 -27.88 9.16 1.31
C LEU A 97 -26.92 10.34 1.55
N ILE A 98 -25.70 10.08 2.02
CA ILE A 98 -24.67 11.11 2.23
C ILE A 98 -24.43 11.89 0.93
N SER A 99 -24.02 11.19 -0.13
CA SER A 99 -23.70 11.82 -1.42
C SER A 99 -24.89 12.55 -2.03
N HIS A 100 -26.11 12.00 -1.93
CA HIS A 100 -27.33 12.61 -2.48
C HIS A 100 -27.66 13.95 -1.82
N HIS A 101 -27.57 14.02 -0.49
CA HIS A 101 -27.93 15.22 0.25
C HIS A 101 -26.85 16.30 0.14
N ILE A 102 -25.56 15.93 0.19
CA ILE A 102 -24.48 16.91 0.01
C ILE A 102 -24.44 17.48 -1.42
N ARG A 103 -24.71 16.65 -2.45
CA ARG A 103 -24.75 17.10 -3.85
C ARG A 103 -25.79 18.21 -4.13
N LYS A 104 -26.82 18.33 -3.30
CA LYS A 104 -27.84 19.39 -3.45
C LYS A 104 -27.36 20.76 -3.00
N ILE A 105 -26.27 20.82 -2.23
CA ILE A 105 -25.67 22.06 -1.77
C ILE A 105 -24.90 22.68 -2.95
N PRO A 106 -25.16 23.95 -3.31
CA PRO A 106 -24.39 24.62 -4.36
C PRO A 106 -22.88 24.62 -4.04
N PRO A 107 -21.99 24.46 -5.04
CA PRO A 107 -20.55 24.34 -4.80
C PRO A 107 -19.93 25.48 -3.98
N HIS A 108 -20.47 26.70 -4.08
CA HIS A 108 -20.00 27.88 -3.34
C HIS A 108 -20.43 27.91 -1.87
N HIS A 109 -21.40 27.08 -1.47
CA HIS A 109 -21.82 26.88 -0.09
C HIS A 109 -21.25 25.59 0.52
N LEU A 110 -20.55 24.78 -0.27
CA LEU A 110 -19.98 23.54 0.21
C LEU A 110 -18.77 23.82 1.11
N THR A 111 -18.92 23.55 2.41
CA THR A 111 -17.79 23.62 3.34
C THR A 111 -16.74 22.57 3.00
N ALA A 112 -15.47 22.81 3.35
CA ALA A 112 -14.38 21.86 3.09
C ALA A 112 -14.71 20.47 3.64
N GLN A 113 -15.19 20.40 4.89
CA GLN A 113 -15.58 19.17 5.55
C GLN A 113 -16.71 18.41 4.81
N LEU A 114 -17.73 19.11 4.32
CA LEU A 114 -18.77 18.47 3.50
C LEU A 114 -18.25 18.04 2.12
N GLY A 115 -17.29 18.78 1.55
CA GLY A 115 -16.58 18.39 0.34
C GLY A 115 -15.79 17.09 0.52
N ASP A 116 -15.13 16.94 1.67
CA ASP A 116 -14.41 15.72 2.03
C ASP A 116 -15.37 14.56 2.28
N ASP A 117 -16.45 14.78 3.05
CA ASP A 117 -17.50 13.79 3.30
C ASP A 117 -18.15 13.33 1.98
N PHE A 118 -18.39 14.26 1.04
CA PHE A 118 -18.90 13.95 -0.30
C PHE A 118 -17.93 13.08 -1.09
N THR A 119 -16.66 13.50 -1.18
CA THR A 119 -15.61 12.76 -1.90
C THR A 119 -15.43 11.37 -1.32
N ARG A 120 -15.40 11.27 0.01
CA ARG A 120 -15.34 10.01 0.75
C ARG A 120 -16.54 9.12 0.43
N SER A 121 -17.76 9.65 0.51
CA SER A 121 -18.98 8.87 0.23
C SER A 121 -19.03 8.35 -1.22
N GLU A 122 -18.59 9.14 -2.21
CA GLU A 122 -18.50 8.69 -3.60
C GLU A 122 -17.47 7.57 -3.76
N PHE A 123 -16.28 7.71 -3.17
CA PHE A 123 -15.28 6.64 -3.16
C PHE A 123 -15.82 5.34 -2.53
N TYR A 124 -16.47 5.42 -1.37
CA TYR A 124 -17.00 4.23 -0.70
C TYR A 124 -18.16 3.57 -1.47
N LYS A 125 -18.95 4.33 -2.26
CA LYS A 125 -19.93 3.74 -3.21
C LYS A 125 -19.28 2.92 -4.31
N HIS A 126 -18.08 3.28 -4.75
CA HIS A 126 -17.31 2.47 -5.70
C HIS A 126 -16.70 1.25 -5.01
N LYS A 127 -16.05 1.47 -3.86
CA LYS A 127 -15.42 0.41 -3.06
C LYS A 127 -16.40 -0.68 -2.65
N ILE A 128 -17.63 -0.33 -2.29
CA ILE A 128 -18.61 -1.34 -1.85
C ILE A 128 -19.07 -2.27 -2.99
N LYS A 129 -19.06 -1.81 -4.25
CA LYS A 129 -19.32 -2.69 -5.41
C LYS A 129 -18.23 -3.75 -5.56
N PHE A 130 -16.98 -3.35 -5.33
CA PHE A 130 -15.85 -4.27 -5.30
C PHE A 130 -15.97 -5.26 -4.13
N GLN A 131 -16.31 -4.79 -2.92
CA GLN A 131 -16.53 -5.66 -1.77
C GLN A 131 -17.69 -6.65 -1.96
N ILE A 132 -18.79 -6.23 -2.58
CA ILE A 132 -19.88 -7.12 -3.02
C ILE A 132 -19.36 -8.19 -3.98
N ALA A 133 -18.49 -7.83 -4.93
CA ALA A 133 -17.87 -8.77 -5.86
C ALA A 133 -16.95 -9.77 -5.14
N GLN A 134 -16.20 -9.33 -4.12
CA GLN A 134 -15.40 -10.22 -3.27
C GLN A 134 -16.26 -11.22 -2.50
N ILE A 135 -17.40 -10.79 -1.95
CA ILE A 135 -18.34 -11.69 -1.26
C ILE A 135 -18.91 -12.72 -2.23
N LYS A 136 -19.32 -12.30 -3.44
CA LYS A 136 -19.79 -13.22 -4.48
C LYS A 136 -18.69 -14.22 -4.86
N LEU A 137 -17.45 -13.77 -5.03
CA LEU A 137 -16.30 -14.63 -5.30
C LEU A 137 -16.10 -15.66 -4.17
N PHE A 138 -16.22 -15.24 -2.91
CA PHE A 138 -16.11 -16.11 -1.75
C PHE A 138 -17.17 -17.23 -1.76
N TYR A 139 -18.44 -16.93 -2.03
CA TYR A 139 -19.48 -17.95 -2.12
C TYR A 139 -19.32 -18.85 -3.34
N LEU A 140 -18.89 -18.32 -4.48
CA LEU A 140 -18.59 -19.13 -5.67
C LEU A 140 -17.47 -20.15 -5.41
N LYS A 141 -16.47 -19.82 -4.60
CA LYS A 141 -15.42 -20.77 -4.20
C LYS A 141 -15.97 -21.95 -3.39
N GLN A 142 -17.02 -21.72 -2.60
CA GLN A 142 -17.64 -22.76 -1.78
C GLN A 142 -18.62 -23.63 -2.56
N GLN A 143 -19.28 -23.06 -3.57
CA GLN A 143 -20.23 -23.78 -4.40
C GLN A 143 -19.51 -24.79 -5.32
N THR A 144 -19.85 -26.06 -5.21
CA THR A 144 -19.32 -27.16 -6.05
C THR A 144 -20.19 -27.46 -7.27
N SER A 145 -21.24 -26.66 -7.50
CA SER A 145 -22.33 -26.98 -8.42
C SER A 145 -22.29 -26.16 -9.71
N SER A 146 -22.84 -26.73 -10.79
CA SER A 146 -23.06 -26.17 -12.14
C SER A 146 -21.91 -25.35 -12.77
N ARG A 147 -21.05 -26.03 -13.52
CA ARG A 147 -19.83 -25.47 -14.14
C ARG A 147 -20.06 -24.26 -15.06
N GLU A 148 -21.14 -24.27 -15.84
CA GLU A 148 -21.40 -23.22 -16.85
C GLU A 148 -21.84 -21.92 -16.19
N ALA A 149 -22.72 -22.00 -15.19
CA ALA A 149 -23.15 -20.85 -14.40
C ALA A 149 -21.98 -20.24 -13.61
N THR A 150 -21.05 -21.08 -13.12
CA THR A 150 -19.83 -20.61 -12.44
C THR A 150 -18.94 -19.80 -13.38
N LEU A 151 -18.73 -20.26 -14.62
CA LEU A 151 -17.83 -19.56 -15.56
C LEU A 151 -18.38 -18.17 -15.95
N HIS A 152 -19.68 -18.08 -16.25
CA HIS A 152 -20.31 -16.80 -16.55
C HIS A 152 -20.22 -15.83 -15.35
N SER A 153 -20.43 -16.35 -14.14
CA SER A 153 -20.31 -15.57 -12.91
C SER A 153 -18.88 -15.07 -12.68
N LEU A 154 -17.86 -15.91 -12.90
CA LEU A 154 -16.46 -15.52 -12.81
C LEU A 154 -16.07 -14.45 -13.84
N GLN A 155 -16.56 -14.56 -15.08
CA GLN A 155 -16.35 -13.51 -16.10
C GLN A 155 -17.02 -12.19 -15.73
N SER A 156 -18.26 -12.25 -15.21
CA SER A 156 -18.96 -11.07 -14.71
C SER A 156 -18.20 -10.42 -13.56
N LEU A 157 -17.65 -11.21 -12.64
CA LEU A 157 -16.81 -10.70 -11.55
C LEU A 157 -15.55 -10.06 -12.11
N LYS A 158 -14.81 -10.73 -13.00
CA LYS A 158 -13.60 -10.17 -13.63
C LYS A 158 -13.83 -8.75 -14.17
N LYS A 159 -14.93 -8.53 -14.90
CA LYS A 159 -15.30 -7.19 -15.40
C LYS A 159 -15.50 -6.15 -14.29
N ILE A 160 -16.12 -6.54 -13.16
CA ILE A 160 -16.32 -5.64 -12.02
C ILE A 160 -14.98 -5.27 -11.37
N PHE A 161 -14.08 -6.25 -11.17
CA PHE A 161 -12.75 -6.02 -10.62
C PHE A 161 -11.90 -5.13 -11.54
N GLU A 162 -11.89 -5.39 -12.85
CA GLU A 162 -11.19 -4.57 -13.85
C GLU A 162 -11.75 -3.14 -13.89
N ALA A 163 -13.08 -2.97 -13.83
CA ALA A 163 -13.71 -1.65 -13.80
C ALA A 163 -13.34 -0.86 -12.54
N PHE A 164 -13.27 -1.52 -11.37
CA PHE A 164 -12.85 -0.86 -10.13
C PHE A 164 -11.36 -0.51 -10.15
N LYS A 165 -10.49 -1.39 -10.65
CA LYS A 165 -9.07 -1.10 -10.88
C LYS A 165 -8.89 0.13 -11.76
N PHE A 166 -9.62 0.19 -12.88
CA PHE A 166 -9.60 1.34 -13.78
C PHE A 166 -10.08 2.62 -13.07
N GLN A 167 -11.14 2.55 -12.25
CA GLN A 167 -11.59 3.69 -11.45
C GLN A 167 -10.49 4.20 -10.49
N LEU A 168 -9.81 3.30 -9.78
CA LEU A 168 -8.68 3.65 -8.90
C LEU A 168 -7.54 4.34 -9.66
N GLN A 169 -7.22 3.84 -10.85
CA GLN A 169 -6.11 4.35 -11.66
C GLN A 169 -6.43 5.68 -12.33
N GLU A 170 -7.67 5.89 -12.79
CA GLU A 170 -8.05 7.07 -13.58
C GLU A 170 -8.72 8.15 -12.74
N GLN A 171 -9.76 7.80 -11.96
CA GLN A 171 -10.56 8.78 -11.22
C GLN A 171 -9.87 9.24 -9.94
N TYR A 172 -9.09 8.35 -9.32
CA TYR A 172 -8.35 8.62 -8.09
C TYR A 172 -6.84 8.80 -8.33
N ARG A 173 -6.44 9.18 -9.56
CA ARG A 173 -5.03 9.33 -9.96
C ARG A 173 -4.24 10.37 -9.17
N TYR A 174 -4.91 11.38 -8.62
CA TYR A 174 -4.27 12.49 -7.92
C TYR A 174 -3.60 12.00 -6.63
N PRO A 175 -2.35 12.40 -6.32
CA PRO A 175 -1.59 11.89 -5.18
C PRO A 175 -2.35 11.99 -3.84
N GLN A 176 -3.07 13.09 -3.62
CA GLN A 176 -3.89 13.30 -2.42
C GLN A 176 -4.97 12.22 -2.25
N TYR A 177 -5.68 11.84 -3.32
CA TYR A 177 -6.70 10.80 -3.26
C TYR A 177 -6.10 9.40 -3.24
N ARG A 178 -4.97 9.17 -3.93
CA ARG A 178 -4.24 7.89 -3.82
C ARG A 178 -3.78 7.64 -2.39
N ALA A 179 -3.27 8.66 -1.72
CA ALA A 179 -2.85 8.57 -0.33
C ALA A 179 -4.07 8.41 0.60
N LEU A 180 -5.06 9.30 0.48
CA LEU A 180 -6.27 9.29 1.31
C LEU A 180 -7.01 7.97 1.25
N PHE A 181 -7.16 7.38 0.06
CA PHE A 181 -7.93 6.14 -0.11
C PHE A 181 -7.08 4.89 -0.28
N GLN A 182 -5.76 5.02 -0.17
CA GLN A 182 -4.80 3.93 -0.36
C GLN A 182 -5.02 3.19 -1.69
N ALA A 183 -5.20 3.97 -2.76
CA ALA A 183 -5.57 3.43 -4.07
C ALA A 183 -4.58 2.37 -4.58
N ASP A 184 -3.28 2.52 -4.27
CA ASP A 184 -2.25 1.56 -4.69
C ASP A 184 -2.42 0.20 -4.01
N ALA A 185 -2.66 0.18 -2.69
CA ALA A 185 -2.91 -1.06 -1.95
C ALA A 185 -4.21 -1.74 -2.42
N LEU A 186 -5.23 -0.96 -2.79
CA LEU A 186 -6.46 -1.49 -3.37
C LEU A 186 -6.25 -2.04 -4.79
N VAL A 187 -5.39 -1.42 -5.61
CA VAL A 187 -5.01 -1.96 -6.92
C VAL A 187 -4.32 -3.31 -6.75
N ASP A 188 -3.42 -3.45 -5.77
CA ASP A 188 -2.76 -4.72 -5.47
C ASP A 188 -3.76 -5.80 -5.00
N ALA A 189 -4.69 -5.43 -4.11
CA ALA A 189 -5.77 -6.33 -3.69
C ALA A 189 -6.67 -6.76 -4.86
N VAL A 190 -6.98 -5.85 -5.78
CA VAL A 190 -7.74 -6.17 -7.00
C VAL A 190 -6.96 -7.13 -7.90
N ASN A 191 -5.66 -6.92 -8.08
CA ASN A 191 -4.81 -7.83 -8.88
C ASN A 191 -4.80 -9.24 -8.29
N PHE A 192 -4.66 -9.35 -6.96
CA PHE A 192 -4.73 -10.64 -6.26
C PHE A 192 -6.05 -11.38 -6.53
N ASP A 193 -7.19 -10.69 -6.42
CA ASP A 193 -8.49 -11.29 -6.68
C ASP A 193 -8.71 -11.62 -8.17
N LEU A 194 -8.12 -10.84 -9.10
CA LEU A 194 -8.14 -11.14 -10.54
C LEU A 194 -7.35 -12.41 -10.87
N GLU A 195 -6.15 -12.58 -10.30
CA GLU A 195 -5.35 -13.80 -10.45
C GLU A 195 -6.11 -15.02 -9.93
N GLU A 196 -6.81 -14.87 -8.81
CA GLU A 196 -7.64 -15.92 -8.25
C GLU A 196 -8.85 -16.28 -9.13
N ILE A 197 -9.52 -15.28 -9.74
CA ILE A 197 -10.59 -15.51 -10.71
C ILE A 197 -10.06 -16.27 -11.93
N GLU A 198 -8.87 -15.94 -12.42
CA GLU A 198 -8.23 -16.63 -13.54
C GLU A 198 -7.87 -18.07 -13.21
N ARG A 199 -7.34 -18.32 -12.00
CA ARG A 199 -7.09 -19.66 -11.49
C ARG A 199 -8.36 -20.51 -11.47
N LEU A 200 -9.43 -20.01 -10.86
CA LEU A 200 -10.73 -20.69 -10.79
C LEU A 200 -11.34 -20.93 -12.17
N SER A 201 -11.25 -19.95 -13.07
CA SER A 201 -11.72 -20.08 -14.45
C SER A 201 -10.96 -21.17 -15.21
N GLY A 202 -9.64 -21.27 -14.99
CA GLY A 202 -8.80 -22.34 -15.52
C GLY A 202 -9.18 -23.73 -15.00
N GLU A 203 -9.50 -23.85 -13.71
CA GLU A 203 -9.96 -25.09 -13.08
C GLU A 203 -11.29 -25.57 -13.66
N VAL A 204 -12.28 -24.67 -13.74
CA VAL A 204 -13.58 -24.97 -14.36
C VAL A 204 -13.42 -25.41 -15.81
N SER A 205 -12.55 -24.73 -16.57
CA SER A 205 -12.25 -25.06 -17.97
C SER A 205 -11.59 -26.43 -18.13
N ARG A 206 -10.61 -26.78 -17.29
CA ARG A 206 -9.93 -28.10 -17.34
C ARG A 206 -10.89 -29.24 -17.03
N LEU A 207 -11.78 -29.04 -16.07
CA LEU A 207 -12.79 -30.03 -15.69
C LEU A 207 -13.79 -30.32 -16.82
N SER A 208 -14.10 -29.34 -17.68
CA SER A 208 -14.98 -29.52 -18.84
C SER A 208 -14.36 -30.46 -19.90
N LYS A 209 -13.08 -30.27 -20.23
CA LYS A 209 -12.38 -31.03 -21.29
C LYS A 209 -12.21 -32.52 -20.95
N LYS A 210 -12.06 -32.88 -19.66
CA LYS A 210 -11.84 -34.27 -19.23
C LYS A 210 -13.03 -35.20 -19.47
N LYS A 211 -14.25 -34.68 -19.64
CA LYS A 211 -15.46 -35.51 -19.85
C LYS A 211 -15.67 -35.93 -21.32
N GLY A 212 -15.00 -35.26 -22.28
CA GLY A 212 -15.14 -35.54 -23.72
C GLY A 212 -14.28 -36.69 -24.26
N ALA A 213 -13.22 -37.10 -23.56
CA ALA A 213 -12.23 -38.04 -24.10
C ALA A 213 -12.51 -39.53 -23.81
N ARG A 214 -13.65 -39.91 -23.19
CA ARG A 214 -13.92 -41.29 -22.74
C ARG A 214 -15.04 -42.02 -23.50
N LYS A 215 -15.31 -41.65 -24.77
CA LYS A 215 -16.19 -42.42 -25.66
C LYS A 215 -15.54 -42.62 -27.04
N SER A 216 -14.78 -43.70 -27.20
CA SER A 216 -14.64 -44.50 -28.44
C SER A 216 -13.48 -45.50 -28.33
N SER A 217 -13.62 -46.51 -27.48
CA SER A 217 -12.91 -47.78 -27.70
C SER A 217 -13.78 -48.96 -27.29
N THR A 218 -14.99 -49.00 -27.83
CA THR A 218 -15.69 -50.28 -27.95
C THR A 218 -15.00 -51.03 -29.08
N LYS A 219 -14.12 -51.95 -28.70
CA LYS A 219 -13.62 -53.02 -29.55
C LYS A 219 -14.81 -53.80 -30.12
N GLU A 220 -15.00 -53.75 -31.42
CA GLU A 220 -15.58 -54.88 -32.14
C GLU A 220 -14.45 -55.78 -32.63
N THR A 221 -14.48 -57.01 -32.15
CA THR A 221 -13.74 -58.18 -32.61
C THR A 221 -14.46 -58.80 -33.82
N GLY A 222 -13.72 -59.12 -34.88
CA GLY A 222 -14.16 -59.95 -36.02
C GLY A 222 -13.48 -59.54 -37.32
N SER A 223 -12.25 -59.98 -37.60
CA SER A 223 -11.88 -61.17 -38.39
C SER A 223 -11.67 -60.90 -39.89
N SER A 224 -10.50 -61.35 -40.35
CA SER A 224 -10.12 -61.80 -41.69
C SER A 224 -10.06 -60.83 -42.88
N GLU A 225 -8.86 -60.84 -43.48
CA GLU A 225 -8.57 -61.04 -44.91
C GLU A 225 -7.86 -59.92 -45.70
N LYS A 226 -6.55 -60.17 -45.85
CA LYS A 226 -5.69 -60.01 -47.04
C LYS A 226 -6.30 -59.25 -48.23
N SER A 227 -5.62 -58.19 -48.67
CA SER A 227 -4.96 -58.24 -49.99
C SER A 227 -4.01 -57.05 -50.20
N SER A 228 -2.92 -57.40 -50.88
CA SER A 228 -1.86 -56.58 -51.42
C SER A 228 -2.33 -55.61 -52.51
N PHE A 229 -1.69 -54.44 -52.64
CA PHE A 229 -0.93 -54.04 -53.83
C PHE A 229 -0.38 -52.59 -53.68
N PRO A 230 0.86 -52.30 -54.10
CA PRO A 230 1.43 -50.96 -54.08
C PRO A 230 1.36 -50.30 -55.47
N LYS A 231 1.19 -48.98 -55.55
CA LYS A 231 1.52 -48.23 -56.78
C LYS A 231 2.12 -46.84 -56.51
N LYS A 232 3.28 -46.67 -57.15
CA LYS A 232 4.19 -45.52 -57.18
C LYS A 232 3.65 -44.34 -58.01
N ARG A 233 4.19 -43.16 -57.67
CA ARG A 233 4.58 -42.01 -58.54
C ARG A 233 3.49 -41.28 -59.32
N ARG A 234 3.40 -39.95 -59.10
CA ARG A 234 4.00 -38.95 -60.02
C ARG A 234 4.14 -37.57 -59.35
N ARG A 235 5.21 -36.89 -59.72
CA ARG A 235 5.68 -35.55 -59.36
C ARG A 235 5.36 -34.61 -60.55
N VAL A 236 5.56 -33.29 -60.37
CA VAL A 236 5.64 -32.18 -61.37
C VAL A 236 4.35 -31.35 -61.46
N LEU A 237 4.31 -30.00 -61.49
CA LEU A 237 5.24 -28.87 -61.29
C LEU A 237 4.42 -27.58 -61.60
N GLU A 238 4.79 -26.44 -61.00
CA GLU A 238 4.60 -25.03 -61.48
C GLU A 238 3.16 -24.48 -61.66
N GLN A 239 2.85 -23.20 -61.54
CA GLN A 239 3.39 -21.95 -60.96
C GLN A 239 2.33 -20.90 -61.36
N SER A 240 2.00 -19.94 -60.50
CA SER A 240 1.79 -18.53 -60.92
C SER A 240 1.55 -17.66 -59.70
N GLU A 241 2.48 -16.74 -59.51
CA GLU A 241 2.36 -15.52 -58.71
C GLU A 241 1.30 -14.59 -59.32
N VAL A 242 0.52 -13.90 -58.48
CA VAL A 242 0.23 -12.47 -58.66
C VAL A 242 0.16 -11.82 -57.27
N LYS A 243 1.18 -10.98 -57.00
CA LYS A 243 1.12 -9.90 -56.00
C LYS A 243 0.26 -8.77 -56.58
N GLN A 244 -0.55 -8.10 -55.77
CA GLN A 244 -0.30 -6.67 -55.44
C GLN A 244 -1.33 -6.06 -54.48
N PRO A 245 -0.95 -4.98 -53.78
CA PRO A 245 -1.67 -4.33 -52.68
C PRO A 245 -2.58 -3.21 -53.20
N LEU A 246 -3.40 -2.62 -52.32
CA LEU A 246 -3.98 -1.30 -52.61
C LEU A 246 -4.10 -0.46 -51.35
N ASP A 247 -3.40 0.67 -51.45
CA ASP A 247 -3.34 1.80 -50.56
C ASP A 247 -4.66 2.57 -50.48
N LEU A 248 -4.77 3.27 -49.36
CA LEU A 248 -5.37 4.57 -49.11
C LEU A 248 -5.96 5.31 -50.33
N ASP A 249 -7.19 5.79 -50.18
CA ASP A 249 -7.58 7.06 -50.80
C ASP A 249 -8.41 7.92 -49.84
N GLU A 250 -7.82 9.07 -49.51
CA GLU A 250 -8.47 10.25 -48.96
C GLU A 250 -9.29 10.92 -50.07
N LYS A 251 -10.57 11.22 -49.81
CA LYS A 251 -11.25 12.49 -50.15
C LYS A 251 -12.77 12.32 -50.10
N SER A 252 -13.37 12.84 -49.03
CA SER A 252 -14.63 13.59 -49.13
C SER A 252 -14.93 14.29 -47.81
N LEU A 253 -14.68 15.60 -47.79
CA LEU A 253 -15.34 16.55 -46.87
C LEU A 253 -16.85 16.57 -47.18
N PRO A 254 -17.71 16.85 -46.19
CA PRO A 254 -18.15 18.24 -46.09
C PRO A 254 -18.12 18.83 -44.68
N ARG A 255 -18.01 20.15 -44.70
CA ARG A 255 -17.90 21.13 -43.62
C ARG A 255 -19.31 21.60 -43.25
N SER A 256 -19.71 21.53 -41.97
CA SER A 256 -20.38 22.63 -41.23
C SER A 256 -21.06 22.18 -39.92
N LEU A 257 -20.63 22.82 -38.82
CA LEU A 257 -21.43 23.41 -37.74
C LEU A 257 -22.58 22.58 -37.09
N SER A 258 -22.40 22.20 -35.82
CA SER A 258 -23.13 22.83 -34.70
C SER A 258 -22.71 22.24 -33.35
N SER A 259 -22.42 23.13 -32.41
CA SER A 259 -22.29 22.90 -30.97
C SER A 259 -23.50 22.16 -30.40
N GLY A 260 -23.27 21.05 -29.69
CA GLY A 260 -24.32 20.29 -29.02
C GLY A 260 -23.75 19.41 -27.92
N ASP A 261 -23.93 19.89 -26.69
CA ASP A 261 -23.72 19.26 -25.39
C ASP A 261 -24.18 17.78 -25.38
N ARG A 262 -23.29 16.84 -25.02
CA ARG A 262 -23.64 15.42 -24.84
C ARG A 262 -23.05 14.88 -23.55
N SER A 263 -23.89 14.94 -22.51
CA SER A 263 -23.81 14.11 -21.31
C SER A 263 -23.89 12.63 -21.70
N ILE A 264 -22.88 11.85 -21.29
CA ILE A 264 -22.83 10.40 -21.47
C ILE A 264 -23.72 9.75 -20.40
N GLN A 265 -24.91 9.28 -20.80
CA GLN A 265 -25.72 8.37 -19.98
C GLN A 265 -25.25 6.93 -20.19
N LEU A 266 -24.89 6.26 -19.09
CA LEU A 266 -24.70 4.80 -19.02
C LEU A 266 -26.07 4.13 -18.78
N PRO A 267 -26.34 2.94 -19.36
CA PRO A 267 -27.64 2.29 -19.22
C PRO A 267 -27.79 1.64 -17.85
N SER A 268 -28.92 1.93 -17.19
CA SER A 268 -29.40 1.22 -16.00
C SER A 268 -30.33 0.08 -16.44
N GLU A 269 -29.80 -1.13 -16.55
CA GLU A 269 -30.62 -2.34 -16.67
C GLU A 269 -30.82 -2.96 -15.28
N SER A 270 -32.07 -2.93 -14.81
CA SER A 270 -32.55 -3.70 -13.68
C SER A 270 -33.00 -5.07 -14.17
N PHE A 271 -32.25 -6.13 -13.85
CA PHE A 271 -32.70 -7.51 -14.02
C PHE A 271 -33.22 -8.06 -12.70
N SER A 272 -34.52 -8.28 -12.62
CA SER A 272 -35.17 -9.18 -11.67
C SER A 272 -35.28 -10.56 -12.33
N LEU A 273 -34.76 -11.59 -11.66
CA LEU A 273 -34.88 -12.99 -12.05
C LEU A 273 -35.64 -13.72 -10.94
N ASP A 274 -36.92 -13.97 -11.20
CA ASP A 274 -37.71 -15.00 -10.54
C ASP A 274 -37.12 -16.36 -10.90
N LEU A 275 -36.72 -17.15 -9.89
CA LEU A 275 -36.50 -18.58 -10.06
C LEU A 275 -36.73 -19.33 -8.76
N ASP A 276 -38.00 -19.59 -8.47
CA ASP A 276 -38.43 -20.63 -7.55
C ASP A 276 -38.34 -22.01 -8.23
N GLN A 277 -37.38 -22.84 -7.81
CA GLN A 277 -37.54 -24.30 -7.80
C GLN A 277 -36.63 -24.93 -6.74
N GLN A 278 -37.24 -25.31 -5.62
CA GLN A 278 -36.63 -26.01 -4.51
C GLN A 278 -36.09 -27.39 -4.93
N ILE A 279 -34.79 -27.63 -4.73
CA ILE A 279 -34.24 -28.96 -4.54
C ILE A 279 -33.53 -28.96 -3.18
N GLN A 280 -34.11 -29.67 -2.22
CA GLN A 280 -33.49 -29.96 -0.93
C GLN A 280 -32.27 -30.87 -1.14
N THR A 281 -31.07 -30.31 -1.04
CA THR A 281 -29.84 -31.08 -0.81
C THR A 281 -29.22 -30.64 0.51
N THR A 282 -29.14 -31.57 1.45
CA THR A 282 -28.44 -31.42 2.73
C THR A 282 -26.96 -31.04 2.52
N PRO A 283 -26.40 -30.06 3.24
CA PRO A 283 -25.04 -29.60 3.03
C PRO A 283 -24.02 -30.59 3.62
N SER A 284 -23.11 -31.07 2.79
CA SER A 284 -21.86 -31.71 3.23
C SER A 284 -20.90 -30.60 3.67
N VAL A 285 -20.64 -30.53 4.98
CA VAL A 285 -19.71 -29.57 5.58
C VAL A 285 -18.28 -29.94 5.15
N ARG A 286 -17.76 -29.20 4.17
CA ARG A 286 -16.34 -29.27 3.80
C ARG A 286 -15.55 -28.40 4.78
N GLN A 287 -14.63 -29.01 5.53
CA GLN A 287 -13.77 -28.26 6.46
C GLN A 287 -12.90 -27.26 5.67
N VAL A 288 -13.18 -25.97 5.87
CA VAL A 288 -12.41 -24.85 5.33
C VAL A 288 -11.01 -24.89 5.91
N SER A 289 -9.99 -24.82 5.04
CA SER A 289 -8.58 -24.88 5.44
C SER A 289 -8.21 -23.68 6.32
N GLN A 290 -7.27 -23.87 7.24
CA GLN A 290 -6.84 -22.82 8.16
C GLN A 290 -6.35 -21.55 7.44
N ARG A 291 -5.71 -21.73 6.27
CA ARG A 291 -5.24 -20.66 5.37
C ARG A 291 -6.37 -19.78 4.81
N GLU A 292 -7.53 -20.37 4.51
CA GLU A 292 -8.73 -19.62 4.08
C GLU A 292 -9.43 -18.91 5.25
N ARG A 293 -9.18 -19.33 6.50
CA ARG A 293 -9.63 -18.59 7.70
C ARG A 293 -8.76 -17.36 7.93
N GLU A 294 -7.45 -17.51 7.79
CA GLU A 294 -6.45 -16.46 8.03
C GLU A 294 -6.50 -15.34 6.97
N ALA A 295 -6.57 -15.69 5.68
CA ALA A 295 -6.66 -14.68 4.60
C ALA A 295 -7.95 -13.85 4.68
N ALA A 296 -9.05 -14.50 5.03
CA ALA A 296 -10.36 -13.87 5.09
C ALA A 296 -10.54 -13.06 6.40
N GLN A 297 -9.83 -13.41 7.47
CA GLN A 297 -9.68 -12.57 8.66
C GLN A 297 -8.77 -11.37 8.36
N SER A 298 -7.61 -11.57 7.73
CA SER A 298 -6.64 -10.52 7.38
C SER A 298 -7.26 -9.33 6.62
N ILE A 299 -8.06 -9.60 5.58
CA ILE A 299 -8.76 -8.54 4.82
C ILE A 299 -9.80 -7.81 5.67
N THR A 300 -10.51 -8.52 6.56
CA THR A 300 -11.53 -7.91 7.42
C THR A 300 -10.88 -7.03 8.51
N THR A 301 -9.72 -7.44 9.03
CA THR A 301 -8.97 -6.70 10.05
C THR A 301 -8.26 -5.47 9.46
N LEU A 302 -7.75 -5.55 8.23
CA LEU A 302 -7.16 -4.42 7.50
C LEU A 302 -8.17 -3.28 7.35
N PHE A 303 -9.44 -3.58 7.07
CA PHE A 303 -10.48 -2.54 7.00
C PHE A 303 -10.85 -1.95 8.37
N GLN A 304 -10.87 -2.75 9.44
CA GLN A 304 -11.14 -2.28 10.81
C GLN A 304 -10.08 -1.28 11.32
N THR A 305 -8.79 -1.51 11.01
CA THR A 305 -7.73 -0.59 11.43
C THR A 305 -7.71 0.71 10.63
N LEU A 306 -8.08 0.64 9.34
CA LEU A 306 -8.24 1.84 8.51
C LEU A 306 -9.34 2.75 9.05
N ASP A 307 -10.49 2.18 9.42
CA ASP A 307 -11.59 2.96 10.00
C ASP A 307 -11.25 3.55 11.37
N LYS A 308 -10.40 2.86 12.16
CA LYS A 308 -9.86 3.39 13.43
C LYS A 308 -8.94 4.60 13.20
N ARG A 309 -8.03 4.54 12.21
CA ARG A 309 -7.09 5.63 11.90
C ARG A 309 -7.82 6.89 11.41
N PHE A 310 -8.86 6.74 10.58
CA PHE A 310 -9.71 7.87 10.16
C PHE A 310 -10.54 8.46 11.30
N GLY A 311 -10.95 7.65 12.27
CA GLY A 311 -11.66 8.13 13.46
C GLY A 311 -10.77 8.95 14.40
N GLU A 312 -9.51 8.56 14.55
CA GLU A 312 -8.52 9.21 15.42
C GLU A 312 -8.01 10.54 14.84
N GLU A 313 -7.73 10.64 13.54
CA GLU A 313 -7.36 11.91 12.88
C GLU A 313 -8.47 12.98 13.01
N THR A 314 -9.73 12.56 12.93
CA THR A 314 -10.90 13.46 13.09
C THR A 314 -11.09 13.94 14.53
N GLN A 315 -10.61 13.18 15.53
CA GLN A 315 -10.61 13.60 16.94
C GLN A 315 -9.44 14.53 17.25
N GLN A 316 -8.26 14.28 16.68
CA GLN A 316 -7.06 15.08 16.89
C GLN A 316 -7.21 16.51 16.29
N GLU A 317 -7.86 16.66 15.14
CA GLU A 317 -8.20 17.99 14.58
C GLU A 317 -9.22 18.74 15.45
N ARG A 318 -10.12 18.03 16.15
CA ARG A 318 -11.07 18.66 17.09
C ARG A 318 -10.37 19.21 18.33
N GLU A 319 -9.41 18.47 18.91
CA GLU A 319 -8.64 18.95 20.06
C GLU A 319 -7.83 20.20 19.71
N ILE A 320 -7.27 20.27 18.49
CA ILE A 320 -6.52 21.44 18.01
C ILE A 320 -7.45 22.63 17.72
N SER A 321 -8.66 22.40 17.21
CA SER A 321 -9.64 23.47 16.95
C SER A 321 -10.36 24.01 18.19
N SER A 322 -10.45 23.21 19.27
CA SER A 322 -11.14 23.59 20.52
C SER A 322 -10.25 24.35 21.52
N GLY A 323 -8.93 24.39 21.29
CA GLY A 323 -7.95 25.09 22.13
C GLY A 323 -7.93 26.62 22.02
N ARG A 324 -8.98 27.26 21.49
CA ARG A 324 -9.10 28.73 21.47
C ARG A 324 -9.83 29.20 22.74
N SER A 325 -9.06 29.26 23.82
CA SER A 325 -9.50 29.76 25.13
C SER A 325 -9.98 31.22 25.01
N VAL A 326 -11.25 31.43 25.37
CA VAL A 326 -11.86 32.74 25.58
C VAL A 326 -11.25 33.33 26.85
N HIS A 327 -10.58 34.48 26.71
CA HIS A 327 -10.22 35.33 27.84
C HIS A 327 -11.51 35.73 28.58
N ASN A 328 -11.74 35.13 29.75
CA ASN A 328 -12.67 35.66 30.74
C ASN A 328 -11.89 36.51 31.74
N PHE A 329 -12.25 37.79 31.79
CA PHE A 329 -11.92 38.71 32.89
C PHE A 329 -12.53 38.18 34.20
N PRO A 330 -11.83 38.30 35.34
CA PRO A 330 -12.44 38.06 36.64
C PRO A 330 -13.13 39.33 37.13
N ASP A 331 -14.44 39.21 37.37
CA ASP A 331 -15.19 40.18 38.16
C ASP A 331 -14.83 40.03 39.65
N VAL A 332 -14.76 41.18 40.29
CA VAL A 332 -14.48 41.44 41.69
C VAL A 332 -15.75 41.21 42.50
N GLU A 333 -15.71 40.40 43.56
CA GLU A 333 -16.27 40.69 44.90
C GLU A 333 -16.30 39.45 45.80
N ALA A 334 -16.34 39.73 47.12
CA ALA A 334 -16.54 38.85 48.27
C ALA A 334 -15.29 38.26 48.96
N ILE A 335 -14.73 39.12 49.80
CA ILE A 335 -13.95 38.88 51.02
C ILE A 335 -14.73 37.97 51.98
N SER A 336 -14.07 36.97 52.60
CA SER A 336 -13.96 36.82 54.07
C SER A 336 -13.48 35.42 54.51
N SER A 337 -12.47 35.44 55.41
CA SER A 337 -12.25 34.53 56.56
C SER A 337 -11.88 33.05 56.29
N LEU A 338 -10.88 32.39 56.89
CA LEU A 338 -10.16 32.51 58.18
C LEU A 338 -8.75 31.85 58.12
N GLU A 339 -7.86 32.36 59.00
CA GLU A 339 -6.81 31.68 59.85
C GLU A 339 -5.83 30.67 59.22
N VAL A 340 -4.51 30.90 59.13
CA VAL A 340 -3.43 31.10 60.13
C VAL A 340 -3.09 29.85 60.96
N ASP A 341 -1.88 29.30 60.68
CA ASP A 341 -0.87 28.63 61.53
C ASP A 341 -0.27 27.40 60.81
N SER A 342 1.02 27.05 60.87
CA SER A 342 2.25 27.63 61.39
C SER A 342 3.42 26.74 60.91
N LEU A 343 4.58 27.35 60.63
CA LEU A 343 5.96 26.86 60.87
C LEU A 343 6.43 25.47 60.36
N GLN A 344 7.44 25.42 59.47
CA GLN A 344 8.85 25.10 59.81
C GLN A 344 9.74 24.89 58.55
N ALA A 345 10.86 25.62 58.52
CA ALA A 345 12.04 25.33 57.72
C ALA A 345 12.93 24.27 58.42
N PRO A 346 13.94 23.70 57.72
CA PRO A 346 15.28 24.24 57.96
C PRO A 346 16.18 24.38 56.73
N SER A 347 17.14 25.29 56.92
CA SER A 347 18.31 25.67 56.13
C SER A 347 19.43 24.61 56.15
N ILE A 348 20.30 24.58 55.12
CA ILE A 348 21.79 24.65 55.18
C ILE A 348 22.36 24.67 53.73
N ALA A 349 22.83 25.87 53.30
CA ALA A 349 24.18 26.27 52.84
C ALA A 349 25.01 25.45 51.77
N PRO A 350 26.08 26.03 51.15
CA PRO A 350 26.19 26.22 49.69
C PRO A 350 27.48 25.63 49.06
N LEU A 351 27.63 25.70 47.73
CA LEU A 351 28.93 25.47 47.06
C LEU A 351 29.14 26.39 45.85
N ASP A 352 30.22 27.16 45.94
CA ASP A 352 30.92 27.96 44.91
C ASP A 352 31.38 27.08 43.72
N THR A 353 31.68 27.49 42.48
CA THR A 353 32.42 28.63 41.89
C THR A 353 32.34 28.50 40.33
N PRO A 354 33.00 29.29 39.43
CA PRO A 354 32.32 30.14 38.45
C PRO A 354 32.63 29.86 36.95
N LEU A 355 31.88 30.54 36.07
CA LEU A 355 32.16 30.72 34.63
C LEU A 355 33.00 31.98 34.37
N PRO A 356 33.87 32.00 33.34
CA PRO A 356 34.52 33.23 32.91
C PRO A 356 33.74 33.98 31.83
N ILE A 357 33.66 35.29 32.05
CA ILE A 357 33.26 36.36 31.15
C ILE A 357 34.36 36.57 30.11
N PHE A 358 34.01 36.86 28.85
CA PHE A 358 34.87 37.67 27.99
C PHE A 358 34.09 38.75 27.26
N THR A 359 34.78 39.87 27.15
CA THR A 359 34.34 41.25 27.04
C THR A 359 34.01 41.69 25.62
N ALA A 360 33.06 42.63 25.52
CA ALA A 360 32.92 43.55 24.39
C ALA A 360 34.14 44.47 24.24
N PRO A 361 34.21 45.28 23.17
CA PRO A 361 33.83 46.69 23.41
C PRO A 361 32.99 47.33 22.29
N MET A 362 32.08 48.20 22.74
CA MET A 362 31.44 49.27 21.96
C MET A 362 32.47 50.28 21.46
N SER A 363 32.18 51.01 20.38
CA SER A 363 31.81 52.45 20.39
C SER A 363 32.03 52.99 18.95
N ILE A 364 31.35 53.99 18.35
CA ILE A 364 30.59 55.16 18.82
C ILE A 364 29.92 55.78 17.55
N VAL A 365 28.67 56.28 17.68
CA VAL A 365 28.08 57.57 17.20
C VAL A 365 28.21 57.91 15.69
N GLU A 366 27.18 58.28 14.92
CA GLU A 366 26.33 59.47 15.10
C GLU A 366 25.08 59.45 14.19
N GLN A 367 24.09 60.25 14.59
CA GLN A 367 22.76 60.49 14.02
C GLN A 367 22.76 61.02 12.58
N THR A 368 21.72 60.74 11.78
CA THR A 368 20.65 61.72 11.46
C THR A 368 19.61 61.20 10.45
N GLN A 369 18.35 61.37 10.86
CA GLN A 369 17.18 61.83 10.09
C GLN A 369 16.61 61.00 8.92
N SER A 370 15.45 60.40 9.21
CA SER A 370 14.30 60.16 8.33
C SER A 370 13.81 61.45 7.65
N PRO A 371 13.04 61.39 6.54
CA PRO A 371 11.60 61.10 6.68
C PRO A 371 10.90 60.36 5.52
N SER A 372 9.82 59.65 5.89
CA SER A 372 8.55 59.48 5.15
C SER A 372 8.56 58.80 3.77
N ALA A 373 7.56 58.07 3.29
CA ALA A 373 6.29 57.55 3.80
C ALA A 373 5.69 56.73 2.64
N GLY A 374 4.95 55.67 2.99
CA GLY A 374 3.91 55.06 2.15
C GLY A 374 4.40 54.30 0.91
N GLY A 375 3.87 53.15 0.52
CA GLY A 375 2.63 52.47 0.89
C GLY A 375 2.17 51.66 -0.31
N ASN A 376 1.70 50.44 -0.04
CA ASN A 376 0.84 49.57 -0.86
C ASN A 376 1.42 49.01 -2.17
N LEU A 377 1.49 47.69 -2.38
CA LEU A 377 0.40 46.71 -2.61
C LEU A 377 -0.61 47.15 -3.69
N TYR A 378 -0.48 46.60 -4.90
CA TYR A 378 -1.45 45.70 -5.54
C TYR A 378 -1.01 45.36 -6.97
N SER A 379 -1.18 44.07 -7.35
CA SER A 379 -1.73 43.56 -8.62
C SER A 379 -1.07 44.03 -9.94
N ILE A 380 -0.79 43.16 -10.91
CA ILE A 380 -1.77 42.80 -11.95
C ILE A 380 -1.15 41.74 -12.88
N PHE A 381 -1.94 40.72 -13.21
CA PHE A 381 -1.80 39.83 -14.34
C PHE A 381 -1.65 40.59 -15.67
N SER A 382 -0.75 40.17 -16.56
CA SER A 382 -1.00 40.22 -18.01
C SER A 382 -0.17 39.17 -18.75
N GLU A 383 -0.91 38.37 -19.51
CA GLU A 383 -0.48 37.33 -20.45
C GLU A 383 0.17 37.89 -21.73
N PRO A 384 0.75 37.00 -22.58
CA PRO A 384 1.77 37.33 -23.57
C PRO A 384 1.21 37.47 -25.00
N THR A 385 1.98 38.10 -25.90
CA THR A 385 1.88 37.82 -27.35
C THR A 385 3.18 38.23 -28.08
N PRO A 386 3.51 37.57 -29.21
CA PRO A 386 4.87 37.36 -29.69
C PRO A 386 5.20 38.19 -30.95
N SER A 387 6.48 38.33 -31.25
CA SER A 387 7.06 38.66 -32.57
C SER A 387 8.57 38.90 -32.38
N ARG A 388 9.49 38.71 -33.32
CA ARG A 388 9.56 38.15 -34.67
C ARG A 388 11.05 38.27 -35.03
N ILE A 389 11.60 37.27 -35.73
CA ILE A 389 12.96 37.26 -36.29
C ILE A 389 13.14 38.44 -37.27
N PRO A 390 14.36 39.00 -37.37
CA PRO A 390 14.92 39.13 -38.70
C PRO A 390 16.36 38.61 -38.82
N ASP A 391 16.61 38.08 -40.01
CA ASP A 391 17.85 37.49 -40.50
C ASP A 391 19.01 38.47 -40.69
N ALA A 392 20.20 37.89 -40.57
CA ALA A 392 21.41 38.10 -41.37
C ALA A 392 22.09 39.48 -41.40
N ALA A 393 23.28 39.53 -40.78
CA ALA A 393 24.42 40.26 -41.32
C ALA A 393 25.70 39.41 -41.21
N ILE A 394 26.28 39.16 -42.38
CA ILE A 394 27.52 38.43 -42.64
C ILE A 394 28.71 39.29 -42.18
N THR A 395 29.56 38.74 -41.30
CA THR A 395 30.96 39.22 -41.17
C THR A 395 31.89 38.05 -40.82
N LYS A 396 33.01 37.98 -41.55
CA LYS A 396 34.08 36.97 -41.51
C LYS A 396 34.85 36.94 -40.18
N PRO A 397 35.59 35.85 -39.88
CA PRO A 397 36.09 35.54 -38.54
C PRO A 397 37.49 36.11 -38.26
N PRO A 398 37.83 36.41 -36.99
CA PRO A 398 39.20 36.44 -36.53
C PRO A 398 39.56 35.17 -35.75
N MET A 399 40.63 34.55 -36.22
CA MET A 399 41.67 33.81 -35.50
C MET A 399 41.36 33.17 -34.13
N ALA A 400 41.45 31.84 -34.17
CA ALA A 400 41.81 30.90 -33.12
C ALA A 400 42.45 31.51 -31.85
N SER A 401 41.71 31.42 -30.76
CA SER A 401 42.27 31.26 -29.41
C SER A 401 41.79 29.92 -28.87
N SER A 402 42.77 29.06 -28.60
CA SER A 402 42.63 27.72 -28.05
C SER A 402 41.91 27.76 -26.70
N ILE A 403 40.63 27.41 -26.69
CA ILE A 403 39.93 26.98 -25.49
C ILE A 403 40.15 25.46 -25.43
N ALA A 404 41.10 25.06 -24.59
CA ALA A 404 41.28 23.68 -24.18
C ALA A 404 39.95 23.16 -23.61
N SER A 405 39.22 22.42 -24.44
CA SER A 405 38.17 21.55 -23.95
C SER A 405 38.85 20.51 -23.05
N PRO A 406 38.38 20.25 -21.82
CA PRO A 406 38.93 19.16 -21.05
C PRO A 406 38.63 17.89 -21.83
N ILE A 407 39.69 17.26 -22.32
CA ILE A 407 39.66 15.92 -22.88
C ILE A 407 39.09 15.05 -21.76
N SER A 408 37.81 14.72 -21.89
CA SER A 408 37.14 13.69 -21.12
C SER A 408 38.00 12.45 -21.23
N SER A 409 38.66 12.10 -20.13
CA SER A 409 39.44 10.89 -19.96
C SER A 409 38.50 9.71 -20.12
N PHE A 410 38.29 9.29 -21.38
CA PHE A 410 37.61 8.06 -21.71
C PHE A 410 38.38 6.91 -21.05
N THR A 411 37.82 6.37 -19.99
CA THR A 411 38.28 5.18 -19.27
C THR A 411 38.03 3.94 -20.14
N PHE A 412 38.82 3.80 -21.20
CA PHE A 412 38.80 2.71 -22.19
C PHE A 412 39.01 1.30 -21.58
N TRP A 413 39.42 1.23 -20.31
CA TRP A 413 39.73 -0.02 -19.59
C TRP A 413 38.75 -0.37 -18.46
N THR A 414 37.57 0.27 -18.38
CA THR A 414 36.57 -0.15 -17.39
C THR A 414 35.97 -1.49 -17.82
N THR A 415 36.14 -2.52 -16.98
CA THR A 415 35.55 -3.84 -17.23
C THR A 415 34.02 -3.68 -17.31
N PRO A 416 33.36 -4.15 -18.38
CA PRO A 416 31.92 -3.99 -18.51
C PRO A 416 31.20 -4.63 -17.32
N LEU A 417 30.25 -3.90 -16.74
CA LEU A 417 29.44 -4.39 -15.64
C LEU A 417 28.67 -5.63 -16.10
N ASN A 418 28.69 -6.70 -15.30
CA ASN A 418 27.98 -7.94 -15.61
C ASN A 418 27.10 -8.35 -14.41
N PRO A 419 25.94 -7.68 -14.23
CA PRO A 419 25.07 -7.94 -13.08
C PRO A 419 24.58 -9.38 -13.00
N ALA A 420 24.42 -10.07 -14.13
CA ALA A 420 24.02 -11.48 -14.17
C ALA A 420 25.12 -12.42 -13.65
N ARG A 421 26.40 -12.13 -13.90
CA ARG A 421 27.52 -12.90 -13.33
C ARG A 421 27.70 -12.57 -11.85
N ASP A 422 27.55 -11.30 -11.50
CA ASP A 422 27.79 -10.80 -10.15
C ASP A 422 26.72 -11.28 -9.16
N SER A 423 25.45 -11.31 -9.58
CA SER A 423 24.34 -11.89 -8.82
C SER A 423 24.55 -13.39 -8.56
N LYS A 424 24.98 -14.17 -9.56
CA LYS A 424 25.30 -15.60 -9.39
C LYS A 424 26.40 -15.82 -8.36
N GLU A 425 27.46 -15.00 -8.39
CA GLU A 425 28.53 -15.11 -7.41
C GLU A 425 28.06 -14.72 -6.00
N CYS A 426 27.27 -13.65 -5.88
CA CYS A 426 26.67 -13.26 -4.61
C CYS A 426 25.74 -14.36 -4.07
N MET A 427 24.90 -14.96 -4.93
CA MET A 427 24.03 -16.09 -4.57
C MET A 427 24.82 -17.31 -4.10
N ARG A 428 25.95 -17.62 -4.73
CA ARG A 428 26.83 -18.72 -4.31
C ARG A 428 27.33 -18.51 -2.88
N ILE A 429 27.85 -17.31 -2.59
CA ILE A 429 28.35 -16.97 -1.25
C ILE A 429 27.21 -16.89 -0.22
N LEU A 430 26.06 -16.33 -0.60
CA LEU A 430 24.86 -16.29 0.24
C LEU A 430 24.40 -17.70 0.60
N SER A 431 24.42 -18.64 -0.35
CA SER A 431 24.03 -20.04 -0.09
C SER A 431 24.96 -20.73 0.91
N ILE A 432 26.26 -20.41 0.90
CA ILE A 432 27.22 -20.88 1.91
C ILE A 432 26.87 -20.32 3.28
N TRP A 433 26.59 -19.02 3.37
CA TRP A 433 26.13 -18.39 4.60
C TRP A 433 24.82 -19.00 5.10
N GLU A 434 23.82 -19.19 4.24
CA GLU A 434 22.55 -19.80 4.60
C GLU A 434 22.78 -21.21 5.17
N SER A 435 23.58 -22.03 4.48
CA SER A 435 23.86 -23.39 4.93
C SER A 435 24.50 -23.41 6.32
N ALA A 436 25.44 -22.51 6.61
CA ALA A 436 26.09 -22.42 7.90
C ALA A 436 25.19 -21.83 8.99
N TYR A 437 24.42 -20.78 8.66
CA TYR A 437 23.55 -20.10 9.61
C TYR A 437 22.37 -20.99 10.05
N PHE A 438 21.74 -21.64 9.07
CA PHE A 438 20.56 -22.47 9.32
C PHE A 438 20.90 -23.88 9.81
N SER A 439 22.17 -24.33 9.75
CA SER A 439 22.58 -25.59 10.39
C SER A 439 22.64 -25.50 11.92
N ILE A 440 22.77 -24.29 12.48
CA ILE A 440 22.84 -24.05 13.93
C ILE A 440 21.46 -23.76 14.53
N LEU A 441 20.51 -23.32 13.70
CA LEU A 441 19.15 -23.00 14.15
C LEU A 441 18.30 -24.27 14.17
N ASP A 442 17.75 -24.60 15.33
CA ASP A 442 16.73 -25.64 15.47
C ASP A 442 15.39 -25.07 15.02
N PHE A 443 14.95 -25.45 13.82
CA PHE A 443 13.64 -25.09 13.32
C PHE A 443 12.60 -26.09 13.85
N ASN A 444 11.51 -25.58 14.42
CA ASN A 444 10.35 -26.40 14.73
C ASN A 444 9.87 -27.16 13.49
N ARG A 445 9.29 -28.36 13.69
CA ARG A 445 8.98 -29.39 12.68
C ARG A 445 8.03 -29.00 11.53
N ASP A 446 7.58 -27.75 11.43
CA ASP A 446 6.74 -27.30 10.32
C ASP A 446 7.62 -26.74 9.19
N GLU A 447 7.76 -27.52 8.11
CA GLU A 447 8.58 -27.18 6.94
C GLU A 447 8.15 -25.87 6.26
N GLU A 448 6.85 -25.54 6.26
CA GLU A 448 6.36 -24.31 5.63
C GLU A 448 6.75 -23.08 6.44
N ILE A 449 6.63 -23.18 7.77
CA ILE A 449 7.07 -22.15 8.70
C ILE A 449 8.58 -21.94 8.57
N ALA A 450 9.35 -23.03 8.62
CA ALA A 450 10.81 -22.98 8.46
C ALA A 450 11.23 -22.30 7.14
N ALA A 451 10.52 -22.55 6.03
CA ALA A 451 10.81 -21.92 4.74
C ALA A 451 10.54 -20.40 4.74
N LYS A 452 9.47 -19.94 5.40
CA LYS A 452 9.17 -18.51 5.54
C LYS A 452 10.19 -17.80 6.43
N ASP A 453 10.58 -18.44 7.54
CA ASP A 453 11.61 -17.94 8.45
C ASP A 453 12.92 -17.78 7.71
N LYS A 454 13.34 -18.85 7.01
CA LYS A 454 14.56 -18.86 6.21
C LYS A 454 14.56 -17.69 5.22
N LYS A 455 13.46 -17.51 4.49
CA LYS A 455 13.31 -16.42 3.52
C LYS A 455 13.37 -15.04 4.17
N SER A 456 12.63 -14.81 5.25
CA SER A 456 12.61 -13.53 5.97
C SER A 456 14.02 -13.16 6.47
N LEU A 457 14.73 -14.11 7.07
CA LEU A 457 16.08 -13.90 7.63
C LEU A 457 17.13 -13.69 6.57
N THR A 458 17.03 -14.39 5.44
CA THR A 458 17.90 -14.14 4.30
C THR A 458 17.69 -12.73 3.76
N LEU A 459 16.43 -12.27 3.66
CA LEU A 459 16.12 -10.90 3.22
C LEU A 459 16.59 -9.85 4.23
N GLU A 460 16.41 -10.11 5.53
CA GLU A 460 16.93 -9.25 6.60
C GLU A 460 18.46 -9.13 6.49
N LYS A 461 19.15 -10.26 6.28
CA LYS A 461 20.61 -10.28 6.15
C LYS A 461 21.09 -9.54 4.90
N LEU A 462 20.41 -9.74 3.76
CA LEU A 462 20.66 -8.97 2.54
C LEU A 462 20.45 -7.47 2.79
N GLY A 463 19.37 -7.10 3.48
CA GLY A 463 19.07 -5.73 3.87
C GLY A 463 20.17 -5.11 4.73
N GLN A 464 20.63 -5.82 5.77
CA GLN A 464 21.75 -5.39 6.62
C GLN A 464 23.02 -5.13 5.81
N ILE A 465 23.39 -6.04 4.90
CA ILE A 465 24.60 -5.90 4.09
C ILE A 465 24.47 -4.71 3.14
N MET A 466 23.28 -4.50 2.58
CA MET A 466 23.00 -3.31 1.77
C MET A 466 23.07 -2.02 2.58
N LEU A 467 22.66 -2.02 3.87
CA LEU A 467 22.88 -0.86 4.76
C LEU A 467 24.38 -0.55 4.95
N ILE A 468 25.21 -1.58 5.16
CA ILE A 468 26.66 -1.42 5.28
C ILE A 468 27.25 -0.83 3.99
N ALA A 469 26.84 -1.37 2.84
CA ALA A 469 27.27 -0.88 1.55
C ALA A 469 26.81 0.57 1.30
N ALA A 470 25.58 0.90 1.69
CA ALA A 470 25.04 2.25 1.59
C ALA A 470 25.83 3.25 2.44
N LYS A 471 26.21 2.87 3.66
CA LYS A 471 27.03 3.71 4.54
C LYS A 471 28.42 3.94 3.95
N LYS A 472 29.03 2.89 3.37
CA LYS A 472 30.31 3.04 2.65
C LYS A 472 30.22 3.93 1.42
N LEU A 473 29.09 3.92 0.71
CA LEU A 473 28.84 4.87 -0.38
C LEU A 473 28.74 6.31 0.15
N LEU A 474 28.02 6.53 1.25
CA LEU A 474 27.91 7.85 1.88
C LEU A 474 29.28 8.43 2.26
N GLU A 475 30.22 7.57 2.68
CA GLU A 475 31.58 7.96 3.08
C GLU A 475 32.55 8.11 1.89
N ASN A 476 32.53 7.15 0.95
CA ASN A 476 33.62 6.94 -0.02
C ASN A 476 33.23 7.13 -1.50
N SER A 477 31.94 7.34 -1.80
CA SER A 477 31.51 7.68 -3.16
C SER A 477 31.92 9.11 -3.48
N GLU A 478 32.16 9.42 -4.75
CA GLU A 478 32.26 10.81 -5.22
C GLU A 478 30.87 11.39 -5.47
N GLU A 479 29.92 10.58 -5.95
CA GLU A 479 28.57 11.03 -6.31
C GLU A 479 27.62 11.08 -5.10
N PHE A 480 27.73 10.13 -4.18
CA PHE A 480 26.83 9.98 -3.04
C PHE A 480 27.39 10.49 -1.72
N ARG A 481 28.58 11.12 -1.75
CA ARG A 481 29.14 11.75 -0.55
C ARG A 481 28.17 12.80 -0.02
N ALA A 482 27.88 12.73 1.28
CA ALA A 482 26.96 13.64 1.96
C ALA A 482 25.50 13.64 1.44
N LYS A 483 25.12 12.70 0.57
CA LYS A 483 23.71 12.50 0.18
C LYS A 483 23.09 11.44 1.08
N ASN A 484 22.09 11.85 1.86
CA ASN A 484 21.29 10.96 2.71
C ASN A 484 20.44 9.94 1.91
N ILE A 485 20.44 9.99 0.58
CA ILE A 485 19.77 9.02 -0.28
C ILE A 485 20.76 8.50 -1.32
N ASN A 486 20.85 7.17 -1.42
CA ASN A 486 21.52 6.47 -2.50
C ASN A 486 20.75 5.17 -2.85
N PRO A 487 21.01 4.54 -4.02
CA PRO A 487 20.30 3.33 -4.42
C PRO A 487 20.44 2.16 -3.42
N ALA A 488 21.58 2.04 -2.75
CA ALA A 488 21.83 0.96 -1.79
C ALA A 488 20.96 1.08 -0.54
N ILE A 489 20.78 2.29 0.04
CA ILE A 489 19.89 2.48 1.20
C ILE A 489 18.41 2.24 0.82
N ARG A 490 17.99 2.63 -0.38
CA ARG A 490 16.62 2.38 -0.87
C ARG A 490 16.33 0.88 -0.99
N LEU A 491 17.26 0.12 -1.56
CA LEU A 491 17.15 -1.33 -1.66
C LEU A 491 17.21 -2.00 -0.27
N ALA A 492 18.08 -1.53 0.61
CA ALA A 492 18.18 -2.04 1.98
C ALA A 492 16.85 -1.91 2.74
N VAL A 493 16.23 -0.71 2.70
CA VAL A 493 14.94 -0.46 3.35
C VAL A 493 13.83 -1.33 2.73
N GLN A 494 13.79 -1.48 1.40
CA GLN A 494 12.83 -2.37 0.74
C GLN A 494 12.98 -3.84 1.19
N LEU A 495 14.20 -4.34 1.30
CA LEU A 495 14.47 -5.70 1.77
C LEU A 495 14.08 -5.90 3.25
N LEU A 496 14.39 -4.92 4.10
CA LEU A 496 14.05 -4.96 5.53
C LEU A 496 12.53 -4.92 5.74
N ILE A 497 11.82 -4.04 5.04
CA ILE A 497 10.35 -4.02 5.05
C ILE A 497 9.81 -5.38 4.59
N LYS A 498 10.37 -5.94 3.51
CA LYS A 498 9.91 -7.23 3.01
C LYS A 498 10.16 -8.38 3.98
N SER A 499 11.27 -8.35 4.71
CA SER A 499 11.55 -9.32 5.78
C SER A 499 10.51 -9.24 6.91
N ALA A 500 10.12 -8.03 7.31
CA ALA A 500 9.09 -7.79 8.33
C ALA A 500 7.68 -8.22 7.85
N GLU A 501 7.37 -8.05 6.56
CA GLU A 501 6.10 -8.53 5.98
C GLU A 501 6.01 -10.06 5.97
N ILE A 502 7.11 -10.75 5.61
CA ILE A 502 7.10 -12.20 5.38
C ILE A 502 6.98 -12.98 6.68
N TYR A 503 7.61 -12.52 7.77
CA TYR A 503 7.57 -13.32 9.00
C TYR A 503 7.66 -12.53 10.30
N GLN A 504 6.49 -12.39 10.93
CA GLN A 504 6.29 -11.60 12.12
C GLN A 504 6.53 -12.38 13.42
N ASP A 505 6.32 -13.70 13.42
CA ASP A 505 6.27 -14.51 14.64
C ASP A 505 7.66 -14.80 15.25
N ARG A 506 8.75 -14.61 14.49
CA ARG A 506 10.12 -14.62 15.04
C ARG A 506 10.52 -13.25 15.59
N LEU A 507 10.22 -12.20 14.85
CA LEU A 507 10.55 -10.84 15.27
C LEU A 507 9.71 -10.45 16.47
N VAL A 508 8.51 -11.00 16.63
CA VAL A 508 7.62 -10.74 17.75
C VAL A 508 7.24 -12.05 18.40
N LYS A 509 7.71 -12.29 19.63
CA LYS A 509 7.44 -13.57 20.27
C LYS A 509 5.94 -13.71 20.57
N PRO A 510 5.34 -14.90 20.41
CA PRO A 510 3.90 -15.11 20.66
C PRO A 510 3.44 -14.70 22.06
N ASN A 511 4.32 -14.78 23.06
CA ASN A 511 4.07 -14.39 24.45
C ASN A 511 4.21 -12.88 24.71
N GLU A 512 4.80 -12.13 23.78
CA GLU A 512 4.92 -10.67 23.85
C GLU A 512 3.69 -9.98 23.24
N LEU A 513 2.73 -10.75 22.69
CA LEU A 513 1.55 -10.24 22.01
C LEU A 513 0.25 -10.57 22.76
N PRO A 514 -0.62 -9.57 22.99
CA PRO A 514 -2.01 -9.83 23.32
C PRO A 514 -2.69 -10.72 22.27
N LEU A 515 -3.64 -11.57 22.69
CA LEU A 515 -4.37 -12.51 21.82
C LEU A 515 -5.07 -11.87 20.59
N ASN A 516 -5.22 -10.54 20.56
CA ASN A 516 -5.93 -9.79 19.51
C ASN A 516 -5.01 -8.93 18.61
N PHE A 517 -3.69 -9.19 18.59
CA PHE A 517 -2.77 -8.38 17.78
C PHE A 517 -2.98 -8.62 16.27
N THR A 518 -3.26 -7.56 15.52
CA THR A 518 -3.47 -7.59 14.07
C THR A 518 -2.14 -7.80 13.33
N TRP A 519 -2.21 -8.25 12.07
CA TRP A 519 -1.02 -8.36 11.20
C TRP A 519 -0.28 -7.01 11.09
N GLU A 520 -1.00 -5.89 11.06
CA GLU A 520 -0.39 -4.56 11.00
C GLU A 520 0.36 -4.22 12.27
N ASN A 521 -0.20 -4.52 13.45
CA ASN A 521 0.50 -4.27 14.71
C ASN A 521 1.76 -5.12 14.82
N LYS A 522 1.68 -6.39 14.39
CA LYS A 522 2.84 -7.28 14.29
C LYS A 522 3.89 -6.75 13.31
N PHE A 523 3.45 -6.24 12.16
CA PHE A 523 4.32 -5.61 11.17
C PHE A 523 4.99 -4.36 11.73
N HIS A 524 4.24 -3.48 12.39
CA HIS A 524 4.75 -2.27 13.04
C HIS A 524 5.82 -2.60 14.08
N LEU A 525 5.54 -3.56 14.96
CA LEU A 525 6.50 -3.98 15.98
C LEU A 525 7.74 -4.67 15.36
N ALA A 526 7.57 -5.40 14.26
CA ALA A 526 8.69 -5.94 13.50
C ALA A 526 9.56 -4.81 12.89
N ILE A 527 8.95 -3.78 12.30
CA ILE A 527 9.66 -2.60 11.76
C ILE A 527 10.37 -1.82 12.86
N GLU A 528 9.74 -1.63 14.02
CA GLU A 528 10.32 -0.98 15.20
C GLU A 528 11.57 -1.76 15.67
N ARG A 529 11.46 -3.08 15.82
CA ARG A 529 12.61 -3.93 16.23
C ARG A 529 13.75 -3.90 15.23
N LEU A 530 13.44 -3.89 13.93
CA LEU A 530 14.47 -3.75 12.89
C LEU A 530 15.09 -2.34 12.91
N SER A 531 14.29 -1.30 13.20
CA SER A 531 14.78 0.08 13.35
C SER A 531 15.75 0.20 14.50
N VAL A 532 15.40 -0.35 15.67
CA VAL A 532 16.29 -0.39 16.85
C VAL A 532 17.54 -1.22 16.57
N ARG A 533 17.40 -2.42 16.01
CA ARG A 533 18.51 -3.33 15.70
C ARG A 533 19.53 -2.71 14.73
N TYR A 534 19.07 -1.92 13.78
CA TYR A 534 19.91 -1.32 12.74
C TYR A 534 20.10 0.19 12.91
N LYS A 535 19.78 0.75 14.09
CA LYS A 535 19.84 2.19 14.36
C LYS A 535 21.15 2.82 13.90
N ASP A 536 22.30 2.26 14.29
CA ASP A 536 23.63 2.80 13.94
C ASP A 536 23.91 2.83 12.43
N LEU A 537 23.26 1.97 11.65
CA LEU A 537 23.37 1.93 10.20
C LEU A 537 22.34 2.84 9.50
N LEU A 538 21.21 3.13 10.14
CA LEU A 538 20.12 3.93 9.60
C LEU A 538 20.29 5.43 9.91
N THR A 539 20.79 5.78 11.10
CA THR A 539 20.99 7.16 11.57
C THR A 539 21.67 8.08 10.55
N PRO A 540 22.72 7.66 9.81
CA PRO A 540 23.37 8.52 8.82
C PRO A 540 22.47 8.98 7.65
N PHE A 541 21.31 8.34 7.46
CA PHE A 541 20.36 8.63 6.38
C PHE A 541 19.13 9.41 6.85
N ILE A 542 18.99 9.64 8.15
CA ILE A 542 17.84 10.30 8.76
C ILE A 542 18.20 11.76 9.03
N ASP A 543 17.23 12.65 8.83
CA ASP A 543 17.40 14.07 9.16
C ASP A 543 17.59 14.27 10.67
N GLY A 544 18.45 15.21 11.05
CA GLY A 544 18.90 15.45 12.42
C GLY A 544 17.76 15.62 13.42
N ALA A 545 16.64 16.19 12.98
CA ALA A 545 15.44 16.40 13.79
C ALA A 545 14.76 15.09 14.26
N TYR A 546 15.06 13.95 13.64
CA TYR A 546 14.38 12.68 13.89
C TYR A 546 15.32 11.55 14.35
N ILE A 547 16.58 11.86 14.69
CA ILE A 547 17.60 10.86 15.09
C ILE A 547 17.18 10.07 16.35
N GLU A 548 16.40 10.68 17.24
CA GLU A 548 15.94 10.03 18.47
C GLU A 548 14.74 9.11 18.26
N SER A 549 14.10 9.14 17.08
CA SER A 549 12.92 8.31 16.80
C SER A 549 13.28 6.82 16.71
N GLU A 550 12.53 6.00 17.44
CA GLU A 550 12.60 4.54 17.36
C GLU A 550 12.07 4.00 16.01
N ASP A 551 11.39 4.85 15.22
CA ASP A 551 10.75 4.51 13.95
C ASP A 551 11.59 4.82 12.71
N SER A 552 12.92 4.70 12.84
CA SER A 552 13.90 5.03 11.79
C SER A 552 13.59 4.41 10.41
N LEU A 553 13.20 3.13 10.34
CA LEU A 553 12.82 2.51 9.05
C LEU A 553 11.50 3.04 8.50
N TYR A 554 10.54 3.36 9.36
CA TYR A 554 9.24 3.88 8.93
C TYR A 554 9.38 5.27 8.33
N LEU A 555 10.24 6.12 8.92
CA LEU A 555 10.59 7.43 8.38
C LEU A 555 11.25 7.31 6.99
N LEU A 556 12.25 6.44 6.86
CA LEU A 556 12.92 6.20 5.57
C LEU A 556 11.99 5.60 4.53
N MET A 557 11.07 4.71 4.93
CA MET A 557 10.03 4.16 4.06
C MET A 557 9.15 5.27 3.46
N HIS A 558 8.68 6.20 4.30
CA HIS A 558 7.88 7.34 3.84
C HIS A 558 8.68 8.27 2.94
N GLN A 559 9.92 8.58 3.32
CA GLN A 559 10.82 9.42 2.53
C GLN A 559 11.02 8.83 1.12
N PHE A 560 11.29 7.52 1.03
CA PHE A 560 11.56 6.85 -0.24
C PHE A 560 10.32 6.56 -1.08
N ARG A 561 9.11 6.62 -0.49
CA ARG A 561 7.85 6.41 -1.23
C ARG A 561 7.71 7.36 -2.41
N SER A 562 8.17 8.60 -2.26
CA SER A 562 8.17 9.62 -3.31
C SER A 562 9.07 9.27 -4.52
N HIS A 563 10.05 8.39 -4.32
CA HIS A 563 11.01 7.99 -5.35
C HIS A 563 10.62 6.68 -6.07
N GLY A 564 9.52 6.04 -5.65
CA GLY A 564 9.08 4.75 -6.17
C GLY A 564 9.96 3.56 -5.74
N SER A 565 9.51 2.34 -6.06
CA SER A 565 10.32 1.15 -5.81
C SER A 565 11.43 0.99 -6.85
N LEU A 566 12.59 0.48 -6.44
CA LEU A 566 13.69 0.17 -7.38
C LEU A 566 13.53 -1.23 -7.97
N ILE A 567 12.98 -2.15 -7.18
CA ILE A 567 12.69 -3.53 -7.57
C ILE A 567 11.31 -3.93 -7.06
N ASN A 568 10.62 -4.82 -7.76
CA ASN A 568 9.42 -5.47 -7.25
C ASN A 568 9.78 -6.88 -6.78
N ILE A 569 9.74 -7.10 -5.47
CA ILE A 569 10.11 -8.39 -4.83
C ILE A 569 8.89 -9.11 -4.24
N HIS A 570 7.68 -8.73 -4.63
CA HIS A 570 6.48 -9.44 -4.21
C HIS A 570 6.42 -10.82 -4.89
N GLY A 571 6.28 -11.89 -4.10
CA GLY A 571 6.25 -13.26 -4.61
C GLY A 571 7.59 -13.83 -5.09
N CYS A 572 8.64 -13.00 -5.27
CA CYS A 572 9.95 -13.45 -5.76
C CYS A 572 10.65 -14.41 -4.80
N SER A 573 11.39 -15.36 -5.36
CA SER A 573 12.39 -16.17 -4.66
C SER A 573 13.59 -15.33 -4.21
N ILE A 574 14.45 -15.90 -3.34
CA ILE A 574 15.70 -15.24 -2.94
C ILE A 574 16.62 -15.02 -4.16
N GLU A 575 16.73 -16.01 -5.04
CA GLU A 575 17.56 -15.91 -6.25
C GLU A 575 17.09 -14.80 -7.18
N GLU A 576 15.77 -14.74 -7.46
CA GLU A 576 15.18 -13.65 -8.26
C GLU A 576 15.40 -12.29 -7.59
N THR A 577 15.27 -12.22 -6.26
CA THR A 577 15.52 -10.99 -5.49
C THR A 577 16.96 -10.50 -5.66
N VAL A 578 17.94 -11.40 -5.58
CA VAL A 578 19.36 -11.03 -5.78
C VAL A 578 19.63 -10.65 -7.23
N ASN A 579 19.03 -11.32 -8.21
CA ASN A 579 19.15 -10.93 -9.62
C ASN A 579 18.60 -9.52 -9.86
N LEU A 580 17.40 -9.22 -9.35
CA LEU A 580 16.78 -7.90 -9.45
C LEU A 580 17.61 -6.83 -8.73
N LEU A 581 18.19 -7.17 -7.57
CA LEU A 581 19.04 -6.26 -6.80
C LEU A 581 20.28 -5.83 -7.59
N PHE A 582 21.03 -6.78 -8.17
CA PHE A 582 22.22 -6.46 -8.95
C PHE A 582 21.90 -5.76 -10.26
N ASP A 583 20.80 -6.11 -10.92
CA ASP A 583 20.30 -5.39 -12.09
C ASP A 583 19.98 -3.92 -11.73
N ALA A 584 19.25 -3.68 -10.64
CA ALA A 584 18.94 -2.34 -10.17
C ALA A 584 20.19 -1.54 -9.78
N LEU A 585 21.14 -2.16 -9.07
CA LEU A 585 22.41 -1.51 -8.73
C LEU A 585 23.20 -1.10 -9.98
N SER A 586 23.28 -1.97 -10.99
CA SER A 586 24.03 -1.68 -12.23
C SER A 586 23.42 -0.53 -13.04
N LYS A 587 22.11 -0.31 -12.92
CA LYS A 587 21.37 0.76 -13.61
C LYS A 587 21.43 2.09 -12.87
N ASN A 588 21.59 2.07 -11.55
CA ASN A 588 21.42 3.26 -10.69
C ASN A 588 22.72 3.73 -10.01
N LEU A 589 23.82 2.99 -10.11
CA LEU A 589 25.12 3.38 -9.56
C LEU A 589 26.15 3.61 -10.68
N PRO A 590 27.09 4.55 -10.49
CA PRO A 590 28.33 4.60 -11.26
C PRO A 590 29.08 3.28 -11.21
N ALA A 591 29.84 2.98 -12.27
CA ALA A 591 30.57 1.71 -12.37
C ALA A 591 31.50 1.45 -11.17
N ASP A 592 32.22 2.47 -10.70
CA ASP A 592 33.13 2.33 -9.57
C ASP A 592 32.40 2.04 -8.25
N ASP A 593 31.28 2.73 -8.02
CA ASP A 593 30.47 2.54 -6.82
C ASP A 593 29.72 1.21 -6.85
N TYR A 594 29.24 0.77 -8.01
CA TYR A 594 28.70 -0.58 -8.21
C TYR A 594 29.75 -1.64 -7.84
N VAL A 595 30.99 -1.52 -8.30
CA VAL A 595 32.07 -2.46 -7.97
C VAL A 595 32.37 -2.46 -6.46
N LYS A 596 32.34 -1.29 -5.81
CA LYS A 596 32.50 -1.19 -4.34
C LYS A 596 31.37 -1.90 -3.60
N VAL A 597 30.11 -1.64 -3.97
CA VAL A 597 28.92 -2.29 -3.36
C VAL A 597 28.97 -3.79 -3.55
N LYS A 598 29.28 -4.27 -4.76
CA LYS A 598 29.45 -5.70 -5.05
C LYS A 598 30.51 -6.34 -4.15
N LYS A 599 31.70 -5.74 -4.07
CA LYS A 599 32.80 -6.24 -3.23
C LYS A 599 32.37 -6.31 -1.77
N GLU A 600 31.67 -5.28 -1.29
CA GLU A 600 31.16 -5.24 0.07
C GLU A 600 30.15 -6.37 0.34
N CYS A 601 29.22 -6.61 -0.59
CA CYS A 601 28.24 -7.67 -0.43
C CYS A 601 28.91 -9.04 -0.28
N ILE A 602 29.83 -9.37 -1.18
CA ILE A 602 30.58 -10.63 -1.16
C ILE A 602 31.38 -10.75 0.15
N PHE A 603 32.15 -9.72 0.48
CA PHE A 603 32.99 -9.70 1.68
C PHE A 603 32.19 -9.85 2.97
N ALA A 604 31.06 -9.16 3.09
CA ALA A 604 30.23 -9.19 4.29
C ALA A 604 29.59 -10.58 4.51
N PHE A 605 29.13 -11.23 3.44
CA PHE A 605 28.64 -12.61 3.55
C PHE A 605 29.75 -13.61 3.88
N GLU A 606 30.93 -13.49 3.25
CA GLU A 606 32.06 -14.35 3.58
C GLU A 606 32.47 -14.21 5.05
N GLN A 607 32.54 -12.98 5.56
CA GLN A 607 32.81 -12.74 6.98
C GLN A 607 31.73 -13.35 7.88
N ALA A 608 30.45 -13.15 7.54
CA ALA A 608 29.35 -13.71 8.32
C ALA A 608 29.42 -15.25 8.36
N ALA A 609 29.66 -15.91 7.22
CA ALA A 609 29.78 -17.36 7.14
C ALA A 609 30.99 -17.89 7.95
N ARG A 610 32.13 -17.19 7.90
CA ARG A 610 33.33 -17.57 8.67
C ARG A 610 33.11 -17.47 10.17
N ARG A 611 32.44 -16.42 10.66
CA ARG A 611 32.15 -16.24 12.10
C ARG A 611 31.27 -17.38 12.63
N ILE A 612 30.19 -17.69 11.90
CA ILE A 612 29.28 -18.79 12.24
C ILE A 612 30.02 -20.14 12.27
N SER A 613 30.90 -20.39 11.29
CA SER A 613 31.68 -21.63 11.23
C SER A 613 32.74 -21.74 12.33
N ALA A 614 33.18 -20.63 12.91
CA ALA A 614 34.10 -20.63 14.05
C ALA A 614 33.35 -20.95 15.35
N GLU A 615 32.19 -20.32 15.56
CA GLU A 615 31.32 -20.55 16.72
C GLU A 615 30.84 -22.01 16.81
N SER A 616 30.54 -22.65 15.67
CA SER A 616 30.12 -24.05 15.65
C SER A 616 31.21 -25.00 16.13
N ARG A 617 32.49 -24.74 15.79
CA ARG A 617 33.63 -25.57 16.21
C ARG A 617 33.91 -25.46 17.70
N ASP A 618 33.75 -24.27 18.27
CA ASP A 618 33.94 -24.05 19.70
C ASP A 618 32.85 -24.77 20.51
N THR A 619 31.61 -24.77 20.01
CA THR A 619 30.48 -25.44 20.66
C THR A 619 30.65 -26.96 20.68
N GLU A 620 31.11 -27.57 19.58
CA GLU A 620 31.41 -29.01 19.51
C GLU A 620 32.52 -29.42 20.48
N GLN A 621 33.55 -28.59 20.65
CA GLN A 621 34.64 -28.86 21.60
C GLN A 621 34.18 -28.79 23.06
N VAL A 622 33.25 -27.87 23.39
CA VAL A 622 32.69 -27.76 24.74
C VAL A 622 31.81 -28.98 25.07
N VAL A 623 30.93 -29.40 24.15
CA VAL A 623 30.08 -30.58 24.34
C VAL A 623 30.92 -31.86 24.49
N TYR A 624 32.00 -31.99 23.72
CA TYR A 624 32.92 -33.12 23.83
C TYR A 624 33.69 -33.14 25.17
N ARG A 625 34.00 -31.98 25.75
CA ARG A 625 34.64 -31.88 27.08
C ARG A 625 33.70 -32.10 28.25
N MET A 626 32.40 -31.87 28.09
CA MET A 626 31.40 -32.14 29.15
C MET A 626 30.89 -33.58 29.14
N SER A 627 31.13 -34.32 28.05
CA SER A 627 30.69 -35.72 27.86
C SER A 627 31.76 -36.76 28.18
N ASN A 628 32.98 -36.32 28.53
CA ASN A 628 34.09 -37.15 29.02
C ASN A 628 34.48 -36.67 30.42
#